data_AF-A0A914WN23-F1
#
_entry.id   AF-A0A914WN23-F1
#
_cell.length_a   1.000
_cell.length_b   1.000
_cell.length_c   1.000
_cell.angle_alpha   90.00
_cell.angle_beta   90.00
_cell.angle_gamma   90.00
#
_symmetry.space_group_name_H-M   'P 1'
#
loop_
_entity.id
_entity.type
_entity.pdbx_description
1 polymer ?
#
loop_
_entity_poly.entity_id
_entity_poly.type
_entity_poly.pdbx_seq_one_letter_code
_entity_poly.pdbx_strand_id
1 'polypeptide(L)'
;MSSKYSLEKISSTVSFIRENDPWGANPLMYLITGSMQNVLIDTGCGTGDLRSFVNEHLGECRRLTVINTHNHAEQTGANWRFSTTGKYGLAPEVNELCASSADPYYTKLEDTSFAWQVKTYKITKWLHHEEVVRLDSEREYELLALHTPGTIS
;
A
#
# COMPACT_ATOMS: atom_id res chain seq x y z
N MET A 1 23.00 10.72 3.04
CA MET A 1 21.80 10.48 3.87
C MET A 1 21.52 8.98 3.82
N SER A 2 21.23 8.34 4.95
CA SER A 2 20.80 6.93 4.93
C SER A 2 19.47 6.82 4.19
N SER A 3 19.30 5.79 3.36
CA SER A 3 18.02 5.54 2.69
C SER A 3 16.90 5.36 3.72
N LYS A 4 15.74 5.96 3.48
CA LYS A 4 14.55 5.80 4.35
C LYS A 4 13.89 4.43 4.20
N TYR A 5 14.14 3.77 3.06
CA TYR A 5 13.60 2.46 2.75
C TYR A 5 14.70 1.53 2.25
N SER A 6 14.57 0.24 2.54
CA SER A 6 15.40 -0.81 1.94
C SER A 6 14.52 -1.99 1.54
N LEU A 7 14.91 -2.69 0.47
CA LEU A 7 14.18 -3.82 -0.08
C LEU A 7 14.92 -5.13 0.22
N GLU A 8 14.21 -6.12 0.74
CA GLU A 8 14.71 -7.47 1.00
C GLU A 8 13.86 -8.48 0.22
N LYS A 9 14.49 -9.32 -0.61
CA LYS A 9 13.75 -10.32 -1.41
C LYS A 9 13.36 -11.51 -0.53
N ILE A 10 12.08 -11.86 -0.56
CA ILE A 10 11.54 -13.09 0.05
C ILE A 10 11.47 -14.21 -0.99
N SER A 11 11.04 -13.88 -2.21
CA SER A 11 10.97 -14.81 -3.34
C SER A 11 11.34 -14.10 -4.66
N SER A 12 11.13 -14.77 -5.79
CA SER A 12 11.27 -14.18 -7.12
C SER A 12 10.30 -13.01 -7.36
N THR A 13 9.12 -13.04 -6.73
CA THR A 13 8.03 -12.08 -6.94
C THR A 13 7.71 -11.25 -5.70
N VAL A 14 8.09 -11.68 -4.50
CA VAL A 14 7.75 -11.00 -3.24
C VAL A 14 8.99 -10.40 -2.61
N SER A 15 8.90 -9.10 -2.30
CA SER A 15 9.92 -8.37 -1.56
C SER A 15 9.32 -7.66 -0.35
N PHE A 16 10.03 -7.68 0.77
CA PHE A 16 9.73 -6.89 1.96
C PHE A 16 10.39 -5.51 1.85
N ILE A 17 9.63 -4.45 2.13
CA ILE A 17 10.15 -3.10 2.24
C ILE A 17 10.27 -2.75 3.72
N ARG A 18 11.51 -2.56 4.18
CA ARG A 18 11.79 -2.04 5.50
C ARG A 18 11.77 -0.52 5.46
N GLU A 19 10.97 0.09 6.33
CA GLU A 19 11.05 1.52 6.62
C GLU A 19 11.99 1.77 7.80
N ASN A 20 12.85 2.77 7.68
CA ASN A 20 13.64 3.28 8.80
C ASN A 20 12.83 4.36 9.53
N ASP A 21 11.85 3.92 10.32
CA ASP A 21 10.92 4.79 11.02
C ASP A 21 11.46 5.24 12.39
N PRO A 22 11.34 6.54 12.74
CA PRO A 22 11.81 7.06 14.02
C PRO A 22 10.88 6.74 15.19
N TRP A 23 9.72 6.12 14.96
CA TRP A 23 8.69 5.87 15.96
C TRP A 23 8.76 4.45 16.54
N GLY A 24 9.56 3.56 15.95
CA GLY A 24 9.63 2.15 16.31
C GLY A 24 8.36 1.38 15.94
N ALA A 25 7.56 1.88 14.98
CA ALA A 25 6.33 1.25 14.54
C ALA A 25 6.60 -0.04 13.74
N ASN A 26 7.75 -0.13 13.07
CA ASN A 26 8.17 -1.29 12.27
C ASN A 26 7.08 -1.77 11.29
N PRO A 27 6.56 -0.90 10.40
CA PRO A 27 5.47 -1.28 9.52
C PRO A 27 5.89 -2.37 8.55
N LEU A 28 4.95 -3.29 8.27
CA LEU A 28 5.16 -4.39 7.33
C LEU A 28 4.66 -3.98 5.95
N MET A 29 5.58 -3.70 5.03
CA MET A 29 5.25 -3.38 3.65
C MET A 29 5.80 -4.44 2.70
N TYR A 30 5.06 -4.76 1.64
CA TYR A 30 5.47 -5.73 0.65
C TYR A 30 5.27 -5.21 -0.77
N LEU A 31 6.27 -5.42 -1.64
CA LEU A 31 6.14 -5.23 -3.07
C LEU A 31 6.08 -6.61 -3.73
N ILE A 32 4.97 -6.87 -4.43
CA ILE A 32 4.72 -8.10 -5.16
C ILE A 32 4.73 -7.79 -6.65
N THR A 33 5.65 -8.38 -7.39
CA THR A 33 5.83 -8.11 -8.82
C THR A 33 5.12 -9.15 -9.68
N GLY A 34 4.54 -8.68 -10.78
CA GLY A 34 3.77 -9.50 -11.72
C GLY A 34 3.84 -8.96 -13.14
N SER A 35 3.51 -9.80 -14.12
CA SER A 35 3.59 -9.43 -15.54
C SER A 35 2.45 -8.50 -15.99
N MET A 36 1.29 -8.53 -15.34
CA MET A 36 0.15 -7.63 -15.62
C MET A 36 0.14 -6.40 -14.72
N GLN A 37 0.49 -6.56 -13.45
CA GLN A 37 0.60 -5.48 -12.48
C GLN A 37 1.48 -5.88 -11.29
N ASN A 38 2.03 -4.89 -10.64
CA ASN A 38 2.63 -5.02 -9.32
C ASN A 38 1.61 -4.62 -8.26
N VAL A 39 1.80 -5.15 -7.05
CA VAL A 39 1.00 -4.81 -5.88
C VAL A 39 1.92 -4.33 -4.77
N LEU A 40 1.62 -3.15 -4.21
CA LEU A 40 2.21 -2.66 -2.98
C LEU A 40 1.22 -2.90 -1.84
N ILE A 41 1.60 -3.69 -0.84
CA ILE A 41 0.86 -3.89 0.39
C ILE A 41 1.36 -2.88 1.43
N ASP A 42 0.44 -2.04 1.90
CA ASP A 42 0.67 -0.94 2.85
C ASP A 42 1.71 0.10 2.40
N THR A 43 1.77 1.23 3.11
CA THR A 43 2.60 2.38 2.73
C THR A 43 3.44 2.97 3.86
N GLY A 44 3.48 2.29 5.01
CA GLY A 44 4.36 2.67 6.10
C GLY A 44 3.90 3.95 6.81
N CYS A 45 4.78 4.46 7.68
CA CYS A 45 4.61 5.74 8.38
C CYS A 45 4.86 6.95 7.47
N GLY A 46 5.46 6.77 6.29
CA GLY A 46 5.70 7.84 5.32
C GLY A 46 6.92 8.72 5.62
N THR A 47 7.98 8.13 6.18
CA THR A 47 9.25 8.80 6.57
C THR A 47 10.05 9.39 5.42
N GLY A 48 9.73 9.01 4.18
CA GLY A 48 10.40 9.44 2.96
C GLY A 48 9.52 9.32 1.73
N ASP A 49 10.12 9.45 0.55
CA ASP A 49 9.41 9.32 -0.72
C ASP A 49 9.26 7.86 -1.17
N LEU A 50 8.31 7.15 -0.54
CA LEU A 50 8.03 5.74 -0.82
C LEU A 50 7.66 5.53 -2.30
N ARG A 51 6.95 6.47 -2.93
CA ARG A 51 6.55 6.34 -4.34
C ARG A 51 7.78 6.26 -5.25
N SER A 52 8.73 7.18 -5.08
CA SER A 52 9.97 7.17 -5.87
C SER A 52 10.76 5.89 -5.63
N PHE A 53 10.86 5.45 -4.36
CA PHE A 53 11.51 4.19 -4.02
C PHE A 53 10.85 2.97 -4.69
N VAL A 54 9.53 2.84 -4.61
CA VAL A 54 8.80 1.73 -5.25
C VAL A 54 8.94 1.79 -6.77
N ASN A 55 8.90 2.99 -7.36
CA ASN A 55 9.05 3.18 -8.80
C ASN A 55 10.40 2.69 -9.34
N GLU A 56 11.47 2.72 -8.55
CA GLU A 56 12.78 2.16 -8.92
C GLU A 56 12.77 0.63 -9.00
N HIS A 57 11.77 -0.03 -8.41
CA HIS A 57 11.70 -1.49 -8.25
C HIS A 57 10.55 -2.16 -9.02
N LEU A 58 9.74 -1.42 -9.77
CA LEU A 58 8.59 -1.99 -10.52
C LEU A 58 9.01 -2.90 -11.69
N GLY A 59 10.25 -2.81 -12.16
CA GLY A 59 10.71 -3.54 -13.35
C GLY A 59 10.01 -3.07 -14.64
N GLU A 60 9.79 -4.00 -15.58
CA GLU A 60 9.19 -3.72 -16.89
C GLU A 60 7.70 -3.41 -16.81
N CYS A 61 6.97 -4.13 -15.95
CA CYS A 61 5.57 -3.83 -15.69
C CYS A 61 5.49 -2.58 -14.82
N ARG A 62 5.04 -1.47 -15.40
CA ARG A 62 4.93 -0.19 -14.68
C ARG A 62 3.60 -0.03 -13.93
N ARG A 63 2.67 -0.97 -14.07
CA ARG A 63 1.33 -0.88 -13.46
C ARG A 63 1.43 -1.21 -11.97
N LEU A 64 0.88 -0.36 -11.11
CA LEU A 64 0.89 -0.53 -9.66
C LEU A 64 -0.52 -0.45 -9.07
N THR A 65 -0.86 -1.41 -8.23
CA THR A 65 -2.03 -1.36 -7.36
C THR A 65 -1.55 -1.30 -5.91
N VAL A 66 -2.03 -0.32 -5.15
CA VAL A 66 -1.72 -0.20 -3.72
C VAL A 66 -2.88 -0.79 -2.94
N ILE A 67 -2.62 -1.68 -1.99
CA ILE A 67 -3.66 -2.31 -1.16
C ILE A 67 -3.27 -2.10 0.29
N ASN A 68 -4.16 -1.53 1.09
CA ASN A 68 -3.95 -1.47 2.52
C ASN A 68 -4.60 -2.65 3.24
N THR A 69 -3.93 -3.15 4.27
CA THR A 69 -4.43 -4.24 5.12
C THR A 69 -5.50 -3.75 6.10
N HIS A 70 -5.23 -2.62 6.76
CA HIS A 70 -6.13 -1.95 7.70
C HIS A 70 -5.71 -0.48 7.90
N ASN A 71 -6.55 0.31 8.57
CA ASN A 71 -6.41 1.75 8.71
C ASN A 71 -5.74 2.16 10.04
N HIS A 72 -4.44 1.88 10.22
CA HIS A 72 -3.62 2.67 11.15
C HIS A 72 -2.60 3.54 10.41
N ALA A 73 -2.01 4.47 11.15
CA ALA A 73 -1.14 5.50 10.61
C ALA A 73 0.13 4.90 9.97
N GLU A 74 0.63 3.81 10.53
CA GLU A 74 1.81 3.10 10.08
C GLU A 74 1.56 2.17 8.89
N GLN A 75 0.31 1.94 8.48
CA GLN A 75 -0.01 1.27 7.20
C GLN A 75 -0.38 2.26 6.10
N THR A 76 -0.85 3.46 6.46
CA THR A 76 -1.47 4.41 5.51
C THR A 76 -0.72 5.73 5.36
N GLY A 77 0.37 5.94 6.09
CA GLY A 77 1.08 7.22 6.21
C GLY A 77 1.56 7.80 4.88
N ALA A 78 1.90 6.97 3.89
CA ALA A 78 2.31 7.45 2.56
C ALA A 78 1.24 7.31 1.46
N ASN A 79 0.00 6.89 1.78
CA ASN A 79 -1.09 6.70 0.81
C ASN A 79 -1.32 7.93 -0.08
N TRP A 80 -1.20 9.13 0.49
CA TRP A 80 -1.40 10.40 -0.22
C TRP A 80 -0.45 10.61 -1.42
N ARG A 81 0.70 9.91 -1.44
CA ARG A 81 1.66 9.93 -2.57
C ARG A 81 1.18 9.10 -3.76
N PHE A 82 0.25 8.16 -3.53
CA PHE A 82 -0.29 7.26 -4.54
C PHE A 82 -1.71 7.67 -4.98
N SER A 83 -2.51 8.21 -4.06
CA SER A 83 -3.78 8.86 -4.38
C SER A 83 -4.02 10.10 -3.51
N THR A 84 -4.23 11.25 -4.14
CA THR A 84 -4.57 12.50 -3.45
C THR A 84 -6.01 12.93 -3.76
N THR A 85 -6.60 13.73 -2.88
CA THR A 85 -7.99 14.21 -2.97
C THR A 85 -8.16 15.39 -3.93
N GLY A 86 -7.07 15.95 -4.47
CA GLY A 86 -7.07 17.09 -5.40
C GLY A 86 -7.33 16.72 -6.87
N LYS A 87 -7.12 17.69 -7.78
CA LYS A 87 -7.33 17.56 -9.24
C LYS A 87 -6.57 16.37 -9.87
N TYR A 88 -5.48 15.94 -9.25
CA TYR A 88 -4.64 14.84 -9.68
C TYR A 88 -4.95 13.61 -8.82
N GLY A 89 -6.01 12.86 -9.13
CA GLY A 89 -6.54 11.82 -8.23
C GLY A 89 -5.58 10.65 -7.95
N LEU A 90 -5.01 10.06 -8.98
CA LEU A 90 -4.03 8.97 -8.89
C LEU A 90 -2.66 9.45 -9.38
N ALA A 91 -1.60 9.02 -8.71
CA ALA A 91 -0.26 9.26 -9.20
C ALA A 91 0.00 8.46 -10.49
N PRO A 92 0.96 8.89 -11.35
CA PRO A 92 1.38 8.09 -12.49
C PRO A 92 1.76 6.67 -12.04
N GLU A 93 1.57 5.70 -12.95
CA GLU A 93 1.75 4.25 -12.71
C GLU A 93 0.72 3.57 -11.79
N VAL A 94 0.01 4.34 -10.94
CA VAL A 94 -0.98 3.81 -10.00
C VAL A 94 -2.32 3.63 -10.71
N ASN A 95 -2.80 2.39 -10.77
CA ASN A 95 -4.15 2.08 -11.26
C ASN A 95 -5.19 2.31 -10.18
N GLU A 96 -4.90 1.81 -8.98
CA GLU A 96 -5.85 1.77 -7.88
C GLU A 96 -5.12 1.88 -6.53
N LEU A 97 -5.73 2.59 -5.59
CA LEU A 97 -5.45 2.51 -4.16
C LEU A 97 -6.68 1.90 -3.48
N CYS A 98 -6.47 0.73 -2.89
CA CYS A 98 -7.50 -0.17 -2.45
C CYS A 98 -7.55 -0.30 -0.92
N ALA A 99 -8.77 -0.48 -0.42
CA ALA A 99 -9.04 -0.84 0.97
C ALA A 99 -10.21 -1.82 1.05
N SER A 100 -10.43 -2.42 2.22
CA SER A 100 -11.53 -3.35 2.45
C SER A 100 -12.89 -2.65 2.36
N SER A 101 -13.82 -3.22 1.59
CA SER A 101 -15.22 -2.77 1.56
C SER A 101 -16.00 -3.05 2.85
N ALA A 102 -15.45 -3.83 3.78
CA ALA A 102 -16.09 -4.12 5.06
C ALA A 102 -16.01 -2.95 6.07
N ASP A 103 -15.12 -1.98 5.85
CA ASP A 103 -14.97 -0.83 6.73
C ASP A 103 -15.54 0.44 6.06
N PRO A 104 -16.75 0.87 6.42
CA PRO A 104 -17.36 2.08 5.86
C PRO A 104 -16.68 3.37 6.34
N TYR A 105 -15.77 3.31 7.32
CA TYR A 105 -15.09 4.45 7.92
C TYR A 105 -13.58 4.44 7.66
N TYR A 106 -13.08 3.67 6.69
CA TYR A 106 -11.65 3.44 6.46
C TYR A 106 -10.79 4.71 6.33
N THR A 107 -11.32 5.84 5.84
CA THR A 107 -10.54 7.08 5.70
C THR A 107 -10.75 8.05 6.87
N LYS A 108 -11.53 7.65 7.88
CA LYS A 108 -11.71 8.42 9.10
C LYS A 108 -10.42 8.31 9.92
N LEU A 109 -9.78 9.44 10.15
CA LEU A 109 -8.66 9.52 11.08
C LEU A 109 -9.22 9.42 12.49
N GLU A 110 -8.77 8.41 13.24
CA GLU A 110 -9.05 8.32 14.66
C GLU A 110 -8.13 9.26 15.46
N ASP A 111 -8.55 9.65 16.67
CA ASP A 111 -7.75 10.51 17.55
C ASP A 111 -6.72 9.67 18.35
N THR A 112 -5.92 8.89 17.62
CA THR A 112 -4.81 8.10 18.16
C THR A 112 -3.49 8.85 17.98
N SER A 113 -2.44 8.38 18.67
CA SER A 113 -1.20 9.13 18.92
C SER A 113 -0.49 9.68 17.67
N PHE A 114 -0.69 9.04 16.50
CA PHE A 114 0.01 9.38 15.25
C PHE A 114 -0.91 9.61 14.04
N ALA A 115 -2.21 9.32 14.15
CA ALA A 115 -3.16 9.43 13.04
C ALA A 115 -3.30 10.86 12.49
N TRP A 116 -3.09 11.88 13.33
CA TRP A 116 -3.06 13.29 12.92
C TRP A 116 -1.96 13.63 11.89
N GLN A 117 -0.93 12.78 11.74
CA GLN A 117 0.16 12.98 10.77
C GLN A 117 -0.18 12.45 9.37
N VAL A 118 -1.21 11.61 9.24
CA VAL A 118 -1.61 11.01 7.96
C VAL A 118 -2.26 12.07 7.09
N LYS A 119 -1.62 12.38 5.96
CA LYS A 119 -2.19 13.32 4.99
C LYS A 119 -3.39 12.71 4.29
N THR A 120 -4.38 13.52 3.96
CA THR A 120 -5.60 13.07 3.28
C THR A 120 -5.31 12.40 1.94
N TYR A 121 -5.90 11.23 1.72
CA TYR A 121 -5.83 10.44 0.50
C TYR A 121 -7.23 9.94 0.12
N LYS A 122 -7.37 9.31 -1.04
CA LYS A 122 -8.63 8.73 -1.51
C LYS A 122 -8.46 7.24 -1.80
N ILE A 123 -9.39 6.42 -1.31
CA ILE A 123 -9.57 5.05 -1.79
C ILE A 123 -10.25 5.13 -3.16
N THR A 124 -9.66 4.49 -4.17
CA THR A 124 -10.21 4.46 -5.53
C THR A 124 -10.95 3.17 -5.84
N LYS A 125 -10.70 2.10 -5.08
CA LYS A 125 -11.42 0.84 -5.19
C LYS A 125 -11.61 0.20 -3.81
N TRP A 126 -12.79 -0.34 -3.58
CA TRP A 126 -13.11 -1.11 -2.37
C TRP A 126 -13.11 -2.59 -2.71
N LEU A 127 -12.25 -3.38 -2.04
CA LEU A 127 -12.13 -4.82 -2.29
C LEU A 127 -13.18 -5.60 -1.51
N HIS A 128 -13.87 -6.50 -2.17
CA HIS A 128 -14.86 -7.40 -1.57
C HIS A 128 -14.21 -8.65 -0.97
N HIS A 129 -14.92 -9.30 -0.04
CA HIS A 129 -14.50 -10.59 0.49
C HIS A 129 -14.39 -11.60 -0.66
N GLU A 130 -13.31 -12.39 -0.66
CA GLU A 130 -12.94 -13.33 -1.72
C GLU A 130 -12.71 -12.69 -3.10
N GLU A 131 -12.54 -11.37 -3.17
CA GLU A 131 -12.15 -10.72 -4.42
C GLU A 131 -10.70 -11.08 -4.78
N VAL A 132 -10.48 -11.46 -6.04
CA VAL A 132 -9.18 -11.87 -6.55
C VAL A 132 -8.49 -10.71 -7.28
N VAL A 133 -7.28 -10.37 -6.86
CA VAL A 133 -6.37 -9.45 -7.55
C VAL A 133 -5.33 -10.28 -8.30
N ARG A 134 -5.38 -10.27 -9.64
CA ARG A 134 -4.47 -11.04 -10.49
C ARG A 134 -3.21 -10.27 -10.83
N LEU A 135 -2.05 -10.93 -10.76
CA LEU A 135 -0.75 -10.33 -11.05
C LEU A 135 -0.19 -10.72 -12.42
N ASP A 136 -0.71 -11.78 -13.03
CA ASP A 136 -0.34 -12.26 -14.37
C ASP A 136 -1.55 -12.77 -15.17
N SER A 137 -1.31 -13.01 -16.47
CA SER A 137 -2.32 -13.50 -17.42
C SER A 137 -2.63 -14.99 -17.29
N GLU A 138 -1.63 -15.77 -16.85
CA GLU A 138 -1.69 -17.23 -16.78
C GLU A 138 -2.40 -17.75 -15.52
N ARG A 139 -2.78 -16.83 -14.61
CA ARG A 139 -3.36 -17.10 -13.29
C ARG A 139 -2.44 -17.90 -12.36
N GLU A 140 -1.14 -17.72 -12.50
CA GLU A 140 -0.15 -18.39 -11.64
C GLU A 140 -0.02 -17.67 -10.29
N TYR A 141 -0.05 -16.34 -10.31
CA TYR A 141 0.07 -15.47 -9.14
C TYR A 141 -1.17 -14.59 -8.98
N GLU A 142 -1.87 -14.80 -7.87
CA GLU A 142 -3.04 -14.01 -7.46
C GLU A 142 -3.06 -13.76 -5.96
N LEU A 143 -3.76 -12.70 -5.56
CA LEU A 143 -4.05 -12.38 -4.16
C LEU A 143 -5.55 -12.49 -3.94
N LEU A 144 -5.94 -13.18 -2.86
CA LEU A 144 -7.33 -13.28 -2.41
C LEU A 144 -7.57 -12.31 -1.26
N ALA A 145 -8.51 -11.39 -1.41
CA ALA A 145 -8.88 -10.45 -0.37
C ALA A 145 -9.78 -11.14 0.67
N LEU A 146 -9.26 -11.40 1.87
CA LEU A 146 -10.02 -11.98 2.97
C LEU A 146 -10.33 -10.92 4.02
N HIS A 147 -11.63 -10.60 4.17
CA HIS A 147 -12.09 -9.73 5.25
C HIS A 147 -11.94 -10.43 6.60
N THR A 148 -11.11 -9.86 7.46
CA THR A 148 -10.82 -10.35 8.81
C THR A 148 -11.03 -9.22 9.83
N PRO A 149 -12.28 -8.72 9.99
CA PRO A 149 -12.55 -7.60 10.88
C PRO A 149 -12.28 -7.96 12.35
N GLY A 150 -12.03 -6.96 13.18
CA GLY A 150 -11.79 -7.13 14.62
C GLY A 150 -10.51 -6.49 15.13
N THR A 151 -9.67 -5.93 14.26
CA THR A 151 -8.55 -5.07 14.66
C THR A 151 -9.10 -3.77 15.26
N ILE A 152 -8.61 -3.41 16.44
CA ILE A 152 -8.95 -2.15 17.12
C ILE A 152 -8.09 -1.06 16.48
N SER A 153 -8.73 -0.05 15.89
CA SER A 153 -8.11 1.18 15.41
C SER A 153 -7.58 2.08 16.54
#